data_AF-A0AA50E0J4-F1
#
_entry.id   AF-A0AA50E0J4-F1
#
_cell.length_a   1.000
_cell.length_b   1.000
_cell.length_c   1.000
_cell.angle_alpha   90.00
_cell.angle_beta   90.00
_cell.angle_gamma   90.00
#
_symmetry.space_group_name_H-M   'P 1'
#
loop_
_entity.id
_entity.type
_entity.pdbx_description
1 polymer ?
#
loop_
_entity_poly.entity_id
_entity_poly.type
_entity_poly.pdbx_seq_one_letter_code
_entity_poly.pdbx_strand_id
1 'polypeptide(L)'
;MAETTINTSDNVEKYGEREIRDAQLITFPNPRPGRRYDVHITLPEFTCKCPFSGYPDFATLYLTYCPDQKVVELKSIKLYINSYRDRHIPHEEVTNQILDDFVAVANPLYARLKADFNPRGNVHTVIEVEYHQEKAS
;
A
#
# COMPACT_ATOMS: atom_id res chain seq x y z
N MET A 1 -44.75 -12.45 23.53
CA MET A 1 -44.54 -12.46 22.06
C MET A 1 -44.26 -11.03 21.64
N ALA A 2 -43.00 -10.74 21.30
CA ALA A 2 -42.60 -9.51 20.66
C ALA A 2 -41.67 -9.94 19.52
N GLU A 3 -42.18 -9.83 18.30
CA GLU A 3 -41.50 -10.21 17.07
C GLU A 3 -40.27 -9.32 16.89
N THR A 4 -39.09 -9.93 16.92
CA THR A 4 -37.86 -9.27 16.50
C THR A 4 -37.81 -9.41 14.98
N THR A 5 -38.36 -8.43 14.28
CA THR A 5 -38.20 -8.30 12.84
C THR A 5 -36.74 -7.96 12.56
N ILE A 6 -35.94 -8.99 12.26
CA ILE A 6 -34.60 -8.82 11.70
C ILE A 6 -34.81 -8.21 10.32
N ASN A 7 -34.65 -6.90 10.22
CA ASN A 7 -34.69 -6.20 8.95
C ASN A 7 -33.38 -6.55 8.21
N THR A 8 -33.41 -7.61 7.41
CA THR A 8 -32.39 -7.95 6.42
C THR A 8 -32.43 -6.92 5.30
N SER A 9 -31.97 -5.70 5.56
CA SER A 9 -31.56 -4.82 4.48
C SER A 9 -30.30 -5.44 3.86
N ASP A 10 -30.43 -5.91 2.62
CA ASP A 10 -29.42 -6.62 1.86
C ASP A 10 -28.01 -6.07 2.10
N ASN A 11 -27.15 -6.91 2.68
CA ASN A 11 -25.74 -6.62 2.91
C ASN A 11 -24.97 -6.67 1.59
N VAL A 12 -25.37 -5.84 0.63
CA VAL A 12 -24.70 -5.71 -0.66
C VAL A 12 -23.42 -4.92 -0.42
N GLU A 13 -22.30 -5.64 -0.47
CA GLU A 13 -20.96 -5.06 -0.44
C GLU A 13 -20.88 -3.86 -1.40
N LYS A 14 -20.28 -2.76 -0.96
CA LYS A 14 -20.18 -1.55 -1.80
C LYS A 14 -19.15 -1.77 -2.91
N TYR A 15 -19.28 -1.02 -4.00
CA TYR A 15 -18.36 -1.18 -5.14
C TYR A 15 -16.89 -0.97 -4.73
N GLY A 16 -16.60 -0.01 -3.86
CA GLY A 16 -15.23 0.26 -3.41
C GLY A 16 -14.65 -0.85 -2.54
N GLU A 17 -15.49 -1.50 -1.72
CA GLU A 17 -15.08 -2.64 -0.89
C GLU A 17 -14.68 -3.83 -1.77
N ARG A 18 -15.45 -4.11 -2.83
CA ARG A 18 -15.11 -5.11 -3.84
C ARG A 18 -13.77 -4.83 -4.53
N GLU A 19 -13.60 -3.60 -5.02
CA GLU A 19 -12.38 -3.21 -5.74
C GLU A 19 -11.13 -3.26 -4.85
N ILE A 20 -11.27 -3.00 -3.55
CA ILE A 20 -10.16 -3.11 -2.58
C ILE A 20 -9.86 -4.58 -2.28
N ARG A 21 -10.88 -5.41 -2.08
CA ARG A 21 -10.70 -6.84 -1.81
C ARG A 21 -9.98 -7.55 -2.96
N ASP A 22 -10.36 -7.21 -4.19
CA ASP A 22 -9.85 -7.84 -5.41
C ASP A 22 -8.64 -7.07 -5.98
N ALA A 23 -8.06 -6.15 -5.21
CA ALA A 23 -6.97 -5.28 -5.64
C ALA A 23 -5.70 -6.07 -5.97
N GLN A 24 -5.10 -5.75 -7.12
CA GLN A 24 -3.80 -6.24 -7.54
C GLN A 24 -2.98 -5.07 -8.10
N LEU A 25 -1.67 -5.08 -7.87
CA LEU A 25 -0.78 -4.11 -8.49
C LEU A 25 -0.71 -4.35 -10.00
N ILE A 26 -0.94 -3.29 -10.77
CA ILE A 26 -0.92 -3.32 -12.23
C ILE A 26 0.18 -2.37 -12.71
N THR A 27 0.88 -2.77 -13.76
CA THR A 27 1.88 -1.93 -14.44
C THR A 27 1.55 -1.77 -15.91
N PHE A 28 2.07 -0.70 -16.49
CA PHE A 28 2.08 -0.46 -17.94
C PHE A 28 3.51 -0.19 -18.42
N PRO A 29 3.78 -0.28 -19.75
CA PRO A 29 5.12 -0.04 -20.28
C PRO A 29 5.64 1.36 -19.95
N ASN A 30 6.92 1.45 -19.56
CA ASN A 30 7.58 2.74 -19.39
C ASN A 30 7.56 3.49 -20.73
N PRO A 31 7.01 4.71 -20.81
CA PRO A 31 6.94 5.48 -22.06
C PRO A 31 8.32 6.04 -22.51
N ARG A 32 9.31 6.04 -21.62
CA ARG A 32 10.68 6.55 -21.88
C ARG A 32 11.76 5.57 -21.36
N PRO A 33 11.83 4.32 -21.87
CA PRO A 33 12.89 3.39 -21.46
C PRO A 33 14.28 3.98 -21.72
N GLY A 34 15.23 3.72 -20.82
CA GLY A 34 16.62 4.19 -20.92
C GLY A 34 16.87 5.63 -20.43
N ARG A 35 15.83 6.46 -20.25
CA ARG A 35 15.97 7.74 -19.55
C ARG A 35 15.66 7.52 -18.07
N ARG A 36 16.63 7.82 -17.20
CA ARG A 36 16.40 7.83 -15.75
C ARG A 36 15.53 9.02 -15.36
N TYR A 37 14.48 8.75 -14.61
CA TYR A 37 13.63 9.73 -13.95
C TYR A 37 13.06 9.12 -12.68
N ASP A 38 12.73 9.96 -11.70
CA ASP A 38 12.08 9.51 -10.48
C ASP A 38 10.59 9.79 -10.54
N VAL A 39 9.82 8.87 -10.00
CA VAL A 39 8.38 9.01 -9.77
C VAL A 39 8.18 9.10 -8.27
N HIS A 40 7.54 10.18 -7.82
CA HIS A 40 7.16 10.38 -6.42
C HIS A 40 5.64 10.24 -6.27
N ILE A 41 5.21 9.31 -5.41
CA ILE A 41 3.81 9.05 -5.11
C ILE A 41 3.60 9.24 -3.61
N THR A 42 2.62 10.05 -3.25
CA THR A 42 2.18 10.23 -1.86
C THR A 42 0.83 9.54 -1.69
N LEU A 43 0.73 8.68 -0.68
CA LEU A 43 -0.47 7.93 -0.32
C LEU A 43 -0.85 8.30 1.13
N PRO A 44 -1.62 9.38 1.32
CA PRO A 44 -1.91 9.95 2.65
C PRO A 44 -2.98 9.20 3.44
N GLU A 45 -3.64 8.21 2.83
CA GLU A 45 -4.80 7.51 3.39
C GLU A 45 -4.49 6.07 3.83
N PHE A 46 -3.22 5.72 4.05
CA PHE A 46 -2.87 4.38 4.52
C PHE A 46 -3.35 4.14 5.95
N THR A 47 -3.89 2.95 6.18
CA THR A 47 -4.26 2.47 7.51
C THR A 47 -4.18 0.95 7.61
N CYS A 48 -3.89 0.45 8.80
CA CYS A 48 -3.93 -0.97 9.16
C CYS A 48 -4.33 -1.15 10.62
N LYS A 49 -4.34 -2.38 11.15
CA LYS A 49 -4.61 -2.66 12.57
C LYS A 49 -3.37 -3.14 13.29
N CYS A 50 -3.20 -2.66 14.52
CA CYS A 50 -2.17 -3.16 15.41
C CYS A 50 -2.41 -4.64 15.74
N PRO A 51 -1.42 -5.54 15.61
CA PRO A 51 -1.58 -6.95 15.93
C PRO A 51 -1.97 -7.25 17.38
N PHE A 52 -1.55 -6.38 18.32
CA PHE A 52 -1.75 -6.62 19.75
C PHE A 52 -3.05 -6.01 20.29
N SER A 53 -3.36 -4.77 19.91
CA SER A 53 -4.51 -4.04 20.45
C SER A 53 -5.72 -4.02 19.52
N GLY A 54 -5.54 -4.30 18.22
CA GLY A 54 -6.56 -4.12 17.20
C GLY A 54 -6.89 -2.66 16.85
N TYR A 55 -6.23 -1.68 17.48
CA TYR A 55 -6.46 -0.26 17.18
C TYR A 55 -5.99 0.09 15.77
N PRO A 56 -6.68 1.03 15.09
CA PRO A 56 -6.30 1.48 13.77
C PRO A 56 -5.04 2.34 13.81
N ASP A 57 -4.08 1.98 12.99
CA ASP A 57 -2.85 2.71 12.70
C ASP A 57 -3.04 3.51 11.42
N PHE A 58 -2.44 4.70 11.35
CA PHE A 58 -2.50 5.56 10.17
C PHE A 58 -1.08 6.02 9.83
N ALA A 59 -0.79 6.13 8.54
CA ALA A 59 0.47 6.68 8.07
C ALA A 59 0.28 7.44 6.75
N THR A 60 1.19 8.36 6.46
CA THR A 60 1.40 8.81 5.07
C THR A 60 2.55 8.01 4.48
N LEU A 61 2.30 7.32 3.37
CA LEU A 61 3.35 6.62 2.64
C LEU A 61 3.89 7.51 1.52
N TYR A 62 5.21 7.56 1.42
CA TYR A 62 5.93 8.23 0.33
C TYR A 62 6.73 7.18 -0.44
N LEU A 63 6.25 6.84 -1.63
CA LEU A 63 6.95 5.95 -2.54
C LEU A 63 7.72 6.78 -3.56
N THR A 64 9.03 6.60 -3.60
CA THR A 64 9.89 7.14 -4.65
C THR A 64 10.50 5.98 -5.41
N TYR A 65 10.41 5.97 -6.74
CA TYR A 65 11.08 4.92 -7.52
C TYR A 65 11.54 5.41 -8.89
N CYS A 66 12.58 4.75 -9.41
CA CYS A 66 13.09 4.94 -10.76
C CYS A 66 12.68 3.73 -11.60
N PRO A 67 11.73 3.87 -12.55
CA PRO A 67 11.27 2.74 -13.36
C PRO A 67 12.36 2.25 -14.32
N ASP A 68 12.36 0.95 -14.59
CA ASP A 68 13.06 0.35 -15.73
C ASP A 68 12.10 0.21 -16.93
N GLN A 69 11.53 -0.97 -17.16
CA GLN A 69 10.65 -1.23 -18.29
C GLN A 69 9.16 -0.99 -17.99
N LYS A 70 8.79 -0.84 -16.72
CA LYS A 70 7.40 -0.77 -16.25
C LYS A 70 7.18 0.41 -15.32
N VAL A 71 5.97 0.96 -15.36
CA VAL A 71 5.48 2.01 -14.47
C VAL A 71 4.21 1.50 -13.80
N VAL A 72 4.06 1.77 -12.50
CA VAL A 72 2.86 1.35 -11.75
C VAL A 72 1.65 2.19 -12.13
N GLU A 73 0.48 1.56 -12.22
CA GLU A 73 -0.79 2.23 -12.48
C GLU A 73 -1.37 2.78 -11.16
N LEU A 74 -1.78 4.06 -11.16
CA LEU A 74 -2.12 4.81 -9.95
C LEU A 74 -3.38 4.32 -9.23
N LYS A 75 -4.42 3.87 -9.94
CA LYS A 75 -5.62 3.29 -9.33
C LYS A 75 -5.27 1.98 -8.60
N SER A 76 -4.45 1.15 -9.21
CA SER A 76 -4.06 -0.18 -8.71
C SER A 76 -3.29 -0.07 -7.39
N ILE A 77 -2.26 0.80 -7.33
CA ILE A 77 -1.50 1.01 -6.10
C ILE A 77 -2.37 1.62 -5.00
N LYS A 78 -3.27 2.56 -5.33
CA LYS A 78 -4.22 3.11 -4.34
C LYS A 78 -5.10 2.01 -3.74
N LEU A 79 -5.68 1.13 -4.57
CA LEU A 79 -6.55 0.06 -4.11
C LEU A 79 -5.79 -1.00 -3.31
N TYR A 80 -4.58 -1.37 -3.75
CA TYR A 80 -3.68 -2.26 -3.03
C TYR A 80 -3.34 -1.73 -1.64
N ILE A 81 -3.00 -0.45 -1.52
CA ILE A 81 -2.69 0.16 -0.22
C ILE A 81 -3.92 0.20 0.69
N ASN A 82 -5.10 0.44 0.12
CA ASN A 82 -6.35 0.41 0.88
C ASN A 82 -6.73 -1.00 1.37
N SER A 83 -6.19 -2.08 0.79
CA SER A 83 -6.47 -3.45 1.23
C SER A 83 -5.84 -3.79 2.58
N TYR A 84 -4.96 -2.92 3.10
CA TYR A 84 -4.37 -3.07 4.43
C TYR A 84 -5.28 -2.63 5.58
N ARG A 85 -6.37 -1.92 5.29
CA ARG A 85 -7.24 -1.28 6.31
C ARG A 85 -7.61 -2.19 7.48
N ASP A 86 -7.99 -3.43 7.18
CA ASP A 86 -8.46 -4.39 8.18
C ASP A 86 -7.42 -5.48 8.53
N ARG A 87 -6.19 -5.36 8.02
CA ARG A 87 -5.10 -6.32 8.27
C ARG A 87 -4.41 -6.01 9.61
N HIS A 88 -4.19 -7.06 10.40
CA HIS A 88 -3.39 -6.99 11.63
C HIS A 88 -1.92 -7.20 11.28
N ILE A 89 -1.11 -6.14 11.27
CA ILE A 89 0.27 -6.19 10.78
C ILE A 89 1.18 -5.17 11.50
N PRO A 90 2.41 -5.55 11.91
CA PRO A 90 3.38 -4.59 12.45
C PRO A 90 3.77 -3.50 11.44
N HIS A 91 4.21 -2.34 11.92
CA HIS A 91 4.60 -1.20 11.09
C HIS A 91 5.80 -1.54 10.19
N GLU A 92 6.76 -2.27 10.73
CA GLU A 92 7.98 -2.72 10.06
C GLU A 92 7.65 -3.69 8.94
N GLU A 93 6.81 -4.68 9.24
CA GLU A 93 6.41 -5.72 8.29
C GLU A 93 5.61 -5.13 7.12
N VAL A 94 4.60 -4.29 7.40
CA VAL A 94 3.79 -3.71 6.32
C VAL A 94 4.62 -2.83 5.40
N THR A 95 5.60 -2.10 5.93
CA THR A 95 6.47 -1.25 5.12
C THR A 95 7.38 -2.07 4.21
N ASN A 96 7.99 -3.15 4.72
CA ASN A 96 8.80 -4.06 3.89
C ASN A 96 7.94 -4.77 2.84
N GLN A 97 6.81 -5.35 3.25
CA GLN A 97 5.93 -6.09 2.34
C GLN A 97 5.40 -5.23 1.19
N ILE A 98 5.03 -3.97 1.45
CA ILE A 98 4.60 -3.05 0.38
C ILE A 98 5.73 -2.82 -0.63
N LEU A 99 6.97 -2.64 -0.17
CA LEU A 99 8.12 -2.46 -1.07
C LEU A 99 8.40 -3.74 -1.86
N ASP A 100 8.40 -4.91 -1.21
CA ASP A 100 8.67 -6.21 -1.86
C ASP A 100 7.64 -6.49 -2.97
N ASP A 101 6.35 -6.33 -2.68
CA ASP A 101 5.28 -6.56 -3.65
C ASP A 101 5.34 -5.53 -4.79
N PHE A 102 5.71 -4.29 -4.50
CA PHE A 102 5.96 -3.27 -5.52
C PHE A 102 7.13 -3.65 -6.44
N VAL A 103 8.25 -4.07 -5.88
CA VAL A 103 9.45 -4.48 -6.62
C VAL A 103 9.16 -5.69 -7.49
N ALA A 104 8.44 -6.69 -6.96
CA ALA A 104 8.09 -7.90 -7.69
C ALA A 104 7.30 -7.62 -8.98
N VAL A 105 6.39 -6.64 -8.96
CA VAL A 105 5.56 -6.31 -10.13
C VAL A 105 6.24 -5.28 -11.05
N ALA A 106 6.83 -4.23 -10.48
CA ALA A 106 7.39 -3.11 -11.24
C ALA A 106 8.83 -3.34 -11.72
N ASN A 107 9.60 -4.20 -11.05
CA ASN A 107 11.04 -4.41 -11.28
C ASN A 107 11.81 -3.09 -11.56
N PRO A 108 11.78 -2.13 -10.63
CA PRO A 108 12.39 -0.82 -10.83
C PRO A 108 13.92 -0.90 -10.79
N LEU A 109 14.61 0.16 -11.20
CA LEU A 109 16.06 0.30 -10.99
C LEU A 109 16.38 0.64 -9.52
N TYR A 110 15.48 1.41 -8.90
CA TYR A 110 15.54 1.84 -7.51
C TYR A 110 14.11 2.05 -7.00
N ALA A 111 13.86 1.72 -5.74
CA ALA A 111 12.65 2.14 -5.05
C ALA A 111 12.95 2.40 -3.57
N ARG A 112 12.26 3.38 -2.99
CA ARG A 112 12.23 3.65 -1.56
C ARG A 112 10.81 3.88 -1.13
N LEU A 113 10.42 3.24 -0.03
CA LEU A 113 9.20 3.53 0.68
C LEU A 113 9.54 4.14 2.04
N LYS A 114 9.01 5.33 2.29
CA LYS A 114 8.96 5.94 3.63
C LYS A 114 7.54 5.83 4.16
N ALA A 115 7.35 5.15 5.27
CA ALA A 115 6.10 5.10 6.02
C ALA A 115 6.20 6.00 7.25
N ASP A 116 5.48 7.13 7.23
CA ASP A 116 5.44 8.11 8.32
C ASP A 116 4.16 7.92 9.14
N PHE A 117 4.25 7.15 10.22
CA PHE A 117 3.10 6.76 11.05
C PHE A 117 2.68 7.88 11.99
N ASN A 118 1.37 8.01 12.21
CA ASN A 118 0.85 8.96 13.20
C ASN A 118 1.29 8.54 14.63
N PRO A 119 1.57 9.51 15.52
CA PRO A 119 2.03 9.21 16.86
C PRO A 119 1.06 8.34 17.68
N ARG A 120 1.61 7.41 18.48
CA ARG A 120 0.89 6.59 19.45
C ARG A 120 1.55 6.66 20.81
N GLY A 121 0.77 6.98 21.85
CA GLY A 121 1.30 7.10 23.21
C GLY A 121 2.44 8.11 23.35
N ASN A 122 2.38 9.21 22.58
CA ASN A 122 3.44 10.22 22.44
C ASN A 122 4.75 9.73 21.76
N VAL A 123 4.73 8.57 21.09
CA VAL A 123 5.86 8.07 20.30
C VAL A 123 5.53 8.19 18.81
N HIS A 124 6.43 8.81 18.05
CA HIS A 124 6.34 8.94 16.60
C HIS A 124 7.33 7.98 15.94
N THR A 125 6.89 7.30 14.88
CA THR A 125 7.70 6.28 14.20
C THR A 125 7.69 6.53 12.70
N VAL A 126 8.88 6.50 12.11
CA VAL A 126 9.08 6.56 10.66
C VAL A 126 9.92 5.35 10.27
N ILE A 127 9.49 4.64 9.23
CA ILE A 127 10.18 3.47 8.70
C ILE A 127 10.52 3.73 7.25
N GLU A 128 11.80 3.54 6.90
CA GLU A 128 12.29 3.71 5.53
C GLU A 128 12.98 2.42 5.08
N VAL A 129 12.60 1.96 3.89
CA VAL A 129 13.16 0.77 3.25
C VAL A 129 13.49 1.10 1.80
N GLU A 130 14.59 0.55 1.31
CA GLU A 130 15.11 0.81 -0.04
C GLU A 130 15.43 -0.49 -0.76
N TYR A 131 15.20 -0.48 -2.07
CA TYR A 131 15.59 -1.51 -3.00
C TYR A 131 16.49 -0.89 -4.07
N HIS A 132 17.60 -1.56 -4.36
CA HIS A 132 18.50 -1.25 -5.46
C HIS A 132 18.65 -2.48 -6.33
N GLN A 133 18.40 -2.33 -7.62
CA GLN A 133 18.64 -3.43 -8.55
C GLN A 133 20.15 -3.73 -8.58
N GLU A 134 20.53 -4.96 -8.26
CA GLU A 134 21.90 -5.40 -8.41
C GLU A 134 22.29 -5.36 -9.89
N LYS A 135 23.45 -4.81 -10.20
CA LYS A 135 23.98 -4.89 -11.56
C LYS A 135 24.26 -6.36 -11.85
N ALA A 136 23.61 -6.91 -12.88
CA ALA A 136 24.03 -8.18 -13.46
C ALA A 136 25.52 -8.07 -13.81
N SER A 137 26.34 -8.92 -13.18
CA SER A 137 27.78 -9.02 -13.41
C SER A 137 28.09 -9.58 -14.79
#